data_AF-N1UTC1-F1
#
_entry.id   AF-N1UTC1-F1
#
_cell.length_a   1.000
_cell.length_b   1.000
_cell.length_c   1.000
_cell.angle_alpha   90.00
_cell.angle_beta   90.00
_cell.angle_gamma   90.00
#
_symmetry.space_group_name_H-M   'P 1'
#
loop_
_entity.id
_entity.type
_entity.pdbx_description
1 polymer ?
#
loop_
_entity_poly.entity_id
_entity_poly.type
_entity_poly.pdbx_seq_one_letter_code
_entity_poly.pdbx_strand_id
1 'polypeptide(L)'
;MMAKRIQEICDRVKIPWILKACYDKDCRSAPDSFHGLGLDDGLKILSDVRDEFGIPVTSDFSDASWGPATGEVCDLVQVPAYLCRQTSILRAAALTKRPIHLKKGQFMSPWNMKNSVRKIEASGNHQILLTDRGTFLVIICW
;
A
#
# COMPACT_ATOMS: atom_id res chain seq x y z
N MET A 1 -2.05 3.54 22.78
CA MET A 1 -2.13 3.26 21.32
C MET A 1 -0.76 3.46 20.69
N MET A 2 -0.42 2.64 19.68
CA MET A 2 0.85 2.73 18.94
C MET A 2 0.97 4.06 18.18
N ALA A 3 -0.11 4.54 17.54
CA ALA A 3 -0.15 5.81 16.81
C ALA A 3 0.28 7.01 17.68
N LYS A 4 -0.27 7.14 18.90
CA LYS A 4 0.13 8.17 19.87
C LYS A 4 1.63 8.17 20.15
N ARG A 5 2.22 6.99 20.36
CA ARG A 5 3.65 6.89 20.68
C ARG A 5 4.53 7.27 19.49
N ILE A 6 4.11 6.93 18.28
CA ILE A 6 4.79 7.35 17.05
C ILE A 6 4.68 8.87 16.89
N GLN A 7 3.49 9.45 17.10
CA GLN A 7 3.26 10.89 17.03
C GLN A 7 4.19 11.65 18.00
N GLU A 8 4.24 11.26 19.28
CA GLU A 8 5.15 11.88 20.27
C GLU A 8 6.62 11.89 19.82
N ILE A 9 7.06 10.82 19.13
CA ILE A 9 8.42 10.72 18.61
C ILE A 9 8.60 11.63 17.40
N CYS A 10 7.71 11.53 16.42
CA CYS A 10 7.73 12.30 15.17
C CYS A 10 7.64 13.80 15.41
N ASP A 11 6.81 14.24 16.36
CA ASP A 11 6.67 15.65 16.75
C ASP A 11 7.97 16.17 17.37
N ARG A 12 8.61 15.37 18.23
CA ARG A 12 9.90 15.72 18.85
C ARG A 12 11.01 15.90 17.82
N VAL A 13 11.04 15.06 16.77
CA VAL A 13 12.08 15.11 15.73
C VAL A 13 11.66 15.91 14.49
N LYS A 14 10.44 16.44 14.45
CA LYS A 14 9.84 17.22 13.36
C LYS A 14 9.87 16.50 12.00
N ILE A 15 9.57 15.20 12.00
CA ILE A 15 9.52 14.40 10.77
C ILE A 15 8.05 14.11 10.40
N PRO A 16 7.61 14.47 9.17
CA PRO A 16 6.28 14.10 8.71
C PRO A 16 6.19 12.58 8.54
N TRP A 17 5.03 12.02 8.86
CA TRP A 17 4.83 10.58 8.81
C TRP A 17 3.42 10.24 8.34
N ILE A 18 3.29 9.02 7.81
CA ILE A 18 2.02 8.42 7.37
C ILE A 18 1.86 7.14 8.17
N LEU A 19 0.69 6.95 8.79
CA LEU A 19 0.39 5.69 9.47
C LEU A 19 0.05 4.62 8.43
N LYS A 20 0.72 3.47 8.52
CA LYS A 20 0.47 2.33 7.65
C LYS A 20 -0.07 1.15 8.45
N ALA A 21 -1.22 0.60 8.05
CA ALA A 21 -1.71 -0.68 8.55
C ALA A 21 -2.43 -1.48 7.43
N CYS A 22 -2.43 -2.81 7.53
CA CYS A 22 -3.23 -3.67 6.65
C CYS A 22 -4.53 -4.03 7.36
N TYR A 23 -5.65 -3.96 6.66
CA TYR A 23 -6.91 -4.55 7.12
C TYR A 23 -7.09 -6.01 6.68
N ASP A 24 -6.37 -6.41 5.62
CA ASP A 24 -6.32 -7.79 5.11
C ASP A 24 -4.89 -8.18 4.70
N LYS A 25 -4.54 -9.46 4.88
CA LYS A 25 -3.25 -10.05 4.54
C LYS A 25 -3.43 -11.29 3.66
N ASP A 26 -3.84 -11.08 2.41
CA ASP A 26 -3.98 -12.13 1.38
C ASP A 26 -2.71 -12.92 1.02
N CYS A 27 -1.53 -12.55 1.54
CA CYS A 27 -0.26 -13.20 1.22
C CYS A 27 0.33 -14.07 2.35
N ARG A 28 -0.52 -14.65 3.22
CA ARG A 28 -0.05 -15.55 4.29
C ARG A 28 0.24 -16.94 3.72
N SER A 29 1.30 -17.56 4.21
CA SER A 29 1.73 -18.89 3.75
C SER A 29 0.89 -20.03 4.33
N ALA A 30 0.26 -19.83 5.49
CA ALA A 30 -0.52 -20.84 6.17
C ALA A 30 -2.01 -20.43 6.20
N PRO A 31 -2.95 -21.37 5.97
CA PRO A 31 -4.38 -21.06 5.84
C PRO A 31 -5.05 -20.67 7.17
N ASP A 32 -4.48 -21.06 8.30
CA ASP A 32 -4.95 -20.80 9.66
C ASP A 32 -4.40 -19.49 10.25
N SER A 33 -3.60 -18.77 9.46
CA SER A 33 -3.05 -17.49 9.86
C SER A 33 -4.15 -16.44 10.04
N PHE A 34 -4.03 -15.56 11.04
CA PHE A 34 -4.91 -14.39 11.13
C PHE A 34 -4.74 -13.46 9.92
N HIS A 35 -5.78 -13.27 9.11
CA HIS A 35 -5.71 -12.45 7.89
C HIS A 35 -6.04 -10.97 8.12
N GLY A 36 -6.80 -10.63 9.16
CA GLY A 36 -7.20 -9.26 9.42
C GLY A 36 -8.63 -9.18 9.90
N LEU A 37 -9.16 -7.96 9.98
CA LEU A 37 -10.54 -7.69 10.36
C LEU A 37 -11.45 -7.55 9.13
N GLY A 38 -10.87 -7.58 7.93
CA GLY A 38 -11.60 -7.35 6.68
C GLY A 38 -11.72 -5.87 6.34
N LEU A 39 -12.34 -5.60 5.19
CA LEU A 39 -12.39 -4.26 4.59
C LEU A 39 -13.10 -3.24 5.50
N ASP A 40 -14.33 -3.53 5.91
CA ASP A 40 -15.18 -2.54 6.59
C ASP A 40 -14.64 -2.16 7.97
N ASP A 41 -14.39 -3.15 8.84
CA ASP A 41 -13.87 -2.91 10.18
C ASP A 41 -12.46 -2.31 10.16
N GLY A 42 -11.61 -2.76 9.24
CA GLY A 42 -10.25 -2.26 9.13
C GLY A 42 -10.17 -0.83 8.59
N LEU A 43 -11.00 -0.49 7.60
CA LEU A 43 -11.10 0.89 7.10
C LEU A 43 -11.73 1.82 8.14
N LYS A 44 -12.71 1.35 8.91
CA LYS A 44 -13.27 2.11 10.03
C LYS A 44 -12.20 2.48 11.06
N ILE A 45 -11.38 1.51 11.48
CA ILE A 45 -10.27 1.77 12.42
C ILE A 45 -9.27 2.78 11.83
N LEU A 46 -8.95 2.67 10.54
CA LEU A 46 -8.06 3.64 9.89
C LEU A 46 -8.66 5.05 9.85
N SER A 47 -9.97 5.17 9.60
CA SER A 47 -10.69 6.45 9.66
C SER A 47 -10.65 7.04 11.07
N ASP A 48 -10.96 6.23 12.10
CA ASP A 48 -10.97 6.67 13.49
C ASP A 48 -9.59 7.21 13.91
N VAL A 49 -8.51 6.51 13.52
CA VAL A 49 -7.14 6.94 13.82
C VAL A 49 -6.74 8.19 13.03
N ARG A 50 -7.18 8.32 11.77
CA ARG A 50 -6.97 9.51 10.96
C ARG A 50 -7.63 10.74 11.61
N ASP A 51 -8.86 10.59 12.08
CA ASP A 51 -9.65 11.67 12.67
C ASP A 51 -9.19 12.04 14.08
N GLU A 52 -8.83 11.05 14.91
CA GLU A 52 -8.34 11.28 16.29
C GLU A 52 -6.98 11.98 16.31
N PHE A 53 -6.05 11.57 15.44
CA PHE A 53 -4.67 12.05 15.47
C PHE A 53 -4.35 13.12 14.42
N GLY A 54 -5.24 13.35 13.44
CA GLY A 54 -5.03 14.32 12.36
C GLY A 54 -3.86 13.97 11.43
N ILE A 55 -3.58 12.68 11.26
CA ILE A 55 -2.43 12.19 10.48
C ILE A 55 -2.89 11.45 9.22
N PRO A 56 -2.11 11.50 8.12
CA PRO A 56 -2.43 10.75 6.92
C PRO A 56 -2.28 9.23 7.14
N VAL A 57 -3.15 8.45 6.49
CA VAL A 57 -3.15 6.99 6.61
C VAL A 57 -3.01 6.31 5.26
N THR A 58 -2.43 5.10 5.25
CA THR A 58 -2.26 4.28 4.06
C THR A 58 -2.48 2.81 4.32
N SER A 59 -3.10 2.12 3.36
CA SER A 59 -3.28 0.69 3.35
C SER A 59 -3.09 0.10 1.96
N ASP A 60 -2.84 -1.21 1.92
CA ASP A 60 -2.81 -2.01 0.71
C ASP A 60 -4.07 -2.84 0.53
N PHE A 61 -4.42 -3.09 -0.73
CA PHE A 61 -5.53 -3.96 -1.12
C PHE A 61 -5.07 -5.03 -2.11
N SER A 62 -5.70 -6.21 -2.02
CA SER A 62 -5.47 -7.38 -2.87
C SER A 62 -6.54 -7.58 -3.94
N ASP A 63 -7.73 -7.00 -3.74
CA ASP A 63 -8.86 -7.04 -4.68
C ASP A 63 -9.11 -5.66 -5.31
N ALA A 64 -9.29 -5.63 -6.63
CA ALA A 64 -9.57 -4.40 -7.37
C ALA A 64 -10.89 -3.72 -6.95
N SER A 65 -11.88 -4.50 -6.50
CA SER A 65 -13.17 -4.00 -6.01
C SER A 65 -13.05 -3.19 -4.71
N TRP A 66 -11.97 -3.40 -3.93
CA TRP A 66 -11.72 -2.67 -2.68
C TRP A 66 -11.06 -1.32 -2.89
N GLY A 67 -10.58 -1.04 -4.12
CA GLY A 67 -9.92 0.21 -4.47
C GLY A 67 -10.72 1.47 -4.12
N PRO A 68 -12.00 1.59 -4.53
CA PRO A 68 -12.85 2.73 -4.19
C PRO A 68 -12.95 2.99 -2.69
N ALA A 69 -13.38 2.00 -1.90
CA ALA A 69 -13.51 2.13 -0.45
C ALA A 69 -12.17 2.46 0.24
N THR A 70 -11.08 1.83 -0.20
CA THR A 70 -9.74 2.14 0.32
C THR A 70 -9.33 3.58 -0.01
N GLY A 71 -9.65 4.07 -1.20
CA GLY A 71 -9.36 5.44 -1.64
C GLY A 71 -10.20 6.51 -0.96
N GLU A 72 -11.39 6.17 -0.45
CA GLU A 72 -12.20 7.11 0.33
C GLU A 72 -11.53 7.44 1.66
N VAL A 73 -10.98 6.43 2.34
CA VAL A 73 -10.37 6.56 3.68
C VAL A 73 -8.88 6.90 3.63
N CYS A 74 -8.11 6.24 2.75
CA CYS A 74 -6.66 6.40 2.73
C CYS A 74 -6.22 7.64 1.94
N ASP A 75 -5.23 8.37 2.48
CA ASP A 75 -4.61 9.52 1.82
C ASP A 75 -3.56 9.10 0.77
N LEU A 76 -3.10 7.84 0.85
CA LEU A 76 -2.17 7.18 -0.06
C LEU A 76 -2.60 5.72 -0.18
N VAL A 77 -2.72 5.17 -1.40
CA VAL A 77 -3.06 3.76 -1.60
C VAL A 77 -1.82 2.95 -1.99
N GLN A 78 -1.63 1.79 -1.36
CA GLN A 78 -0.45 0.97 -1.58
C GLN A 78 -0.76 -0.26 -2.45
N VAL A 79 0.09 -0.51 -3.46
CA VAL A 79 0.03 -1.74 -4.26
C VAL A 79 1.06 -2.74 -3.73
N PRO A 80 0.64 -3.94 -3.28
CA PRO A 80 1.55 -4.99 -2.82
C PRO A 80 2.58 -5.41 -3.88
N ALA A 81 3.77 -5.82 -3.42
CA ALA A 81 4.88 -6.20 -4.29
C ALA A 81 4.54 -7.38 -5.21
N TYR A 82 3.75 -8.36 -4.76
CA TYR A 82 3.36 -9.51 -5.57
C TYR A 82 2.28 -9.17 -6.62
N LEU A 83 1.55 -8.06 -6.43
CA LEU A 83 0.53 -7.57 -7.36
C LEU A 83 1.02 -6.45 -8.29
N CYS A 84 2.29 -6.05 -8.19
CA CYS A 84 2.84 -4.89 -8.90
C CYS A 84 2.75 -4.94 -10.44
N ARG A 85 2.37 -6.07 -11.05
CA ARG A 85 2.16 -6.24 -12.49
C ARG A 85 0.70 -6.33 -12.92
N GLN A 86 -0.22 -6.55 -11.97
CA GLN A 86 -1.63 -6.85 -12.27
C GLN A 86 -2.34 -5.59 -12.77
N THR A 87 -2.72 -5.59 -14.05
CA THR A 87 -3.31 -4.41 -14.70
C THR A 87 -4.60 -3.97 -14.02
N SER A 88 -5.43 -4.91 -13.57
CA SER A 88 -6.68 -4.62 -12.84
C SER A 88 -6.42 -3.87 -11.54
N ILE A 89 -5.47 -4.32 -10.73
CA ILE A 89 -5.09 -3.68 -9.45
C ILE A 89 -4.49 -2.29 -9.69
N LEU A 90 -3.58 -2.16 -10.67
CA LEU A 90 -2.96 -0.88 -10.99
C LEU A 90 -3.98 0.14 -11.51
N ARG A 91 -4.94 -0.31 -12.32
CA ARG A 91 -6.06 0.51 -12.79
C ARG A 91 -6.97 0.91 -11.62
N ALA A 92 -7.33 -0.02 -10.75
CA ALA A 92 -8.14 0.27 -9.56
C ALA A 92 -7.46 1.31 -8.67
N ALA A 93 -6.16 1.16 -8.41
CA ALA A 93 -5.36 2.13 -7.66
C ALA A 93 -5.38 3.52 -8.33
N ALA A 94 -5.19 3.59 -9.65
CA ALA A 94 -5.26 4.84 -10.41
C ALA A 94 -6.62 5.53 -10.33
N LEU A 95 -7.71 4.76 -10.37
CA LEU A 95 -9.07 5.27 -10.33
C LEU A 95 -9.46 5.85 -8.96
N THR A 96 -8.77 5.50 -7.88
CA THR A 96 -8.97 6.12 -6.55
C THR A 96 -8.65 7.61 -6.51
N LYS A 97 -7.88 8.12 -7.49
CA LYS A 97 -7.34 9.49 -7.53
C LYS A 97 -6.48 9.88 -6.33
N ARG A 98 -6.08 8.93 -5.49
CA ARG A 98 -5.08 9.12 -4.43
C ARG A 98 -3.66 8.93 -4.97
N PRO A 99 -2.64 9.51 -4.33
CA PRO A 99 -1.26 9.08 -4.51
C PRO A 99 -1.13 7.55 -4.38
N ILE A 100 -0.22 6.95 -5.15
CA ILE A 100 -0.04 5.50 -5.21
C ILE A 100 1.37 5.13 -4.74
N HIS A 101 1.45 4.29 -3.72
CA HIS A 101 2.66 3.66 -3.24
C HIS A 101 2.85 2.30 -3.90
N LEU A 102 3.62 2.24 -4.98
CA LEU A 102 3.87 1.03 -5.76
C LEU A 102 5.14 0.32 -5.27
N LYS A 103 4.97 -0.84 -4.63
CA LYS A 103 6.09 -1.67 -4.20
C LYS A 103 6.66 -2.48 -5.35
N LYS A 104 7.98 -2.48 -5.51
CA LYS A 104 8.68 -3.33 -6.48
C LYS A 104 8.56 -4.81 -6.07
N GLY A 105 8.10 -5.64 -7.00
CA GLY A 105 8.13 -7.09 -6.85
C GLY A 105 9.56 -7.61 -6.69
N GLN A 106 9.77 -8.59 -5.81
CA GLN A 106 11.10 -9.21 -5.60
C GLN A 106 11.65 -9.87 -6.86
N PHE A 107 10.77 -10.25 -7.79
CA PHE A 107 11.10 -10.82 -9.10
C PHE A 107 11.34 -9.76 -10.19
N MET A 108 11.25 -8.47 -9.88
CA MET A 108 11.36 -7.39 -10.87
C MET A 108 12.68 -6.65 -10.80
N SER A 109 13.26 -6.41 -11.98
CA SER A 109 14.34 -5.44 -12.16
C SER A 109 13.82 -4.01 -11.99
N PRO A 110 14.67 -3.04 -11.59
CA PRO A 110 14.29 -1.64 -11.48
C PRO A 110 13.70 -1.08 -12.79
N TRP A 111 14.31 -1.43 -13.93
CA TRP A 111 13.91 -0.97 -15.26
C TRP A 111 12.49 -1.42 -15.66
N ASN A 112 12.06 -2.57 -15.15
CA ASN A 112 10.73 -3.11 -15.47
C ASN A 112 9.61 -2.39 -14.72
N MET A 113 9.91 -1.65 -13.63
CA MET A 113 8.93 -0.83 -12.92
C MET A 113 8.27 0.21 -13.83
N LYS A 114 8.99 0.71 -14.85
CA LYS A 114 8.47 1.69 -15.81
C LYS A 114 7.16 1.23 -16.47
N ASN A 115 7.00 -0.07 -16.70
CA ASN A 115 5.81 -0.60 -17.36
C ASN A 115 4.60 -0.58 -16.40
N SER A 116 4.81 -0.84 -15.12
CA SER A 116 3.76 -0.72 -14.10
C SER A 116 3.35 0.73 -13.88
N VAL A 117 4.31 1.66 -13.86
CA VAL A 117 4.07 3.10 -13.82
C VAL A 117 3.20 3.54 -15.00
N ARG A 118 3.57 3.17 -16.23
CA ARG A 118 2.80 3.49 -17.44
C ARG A 118 1.35 3.00 -17.41
N LYS A 119 1.07 1.84 -16.79
CA LYS A 119 -0.30 1.33 -16.63
C LYS A 119 -1.14 2.22 -15.70
N ILE A 120 -0.53 2.73 -14.63
CA ILE A 120 -1.18 3.67 -13.70
C ILE A 120 -1.42 5.00 -14.42
N GLU A 121 -0.41 5.54 -15.10
CA GLU A 121 -0.50 6.80 -15.85
C GLU A 121 -1.56 6.74 -16.96
N ALA A 122 -1.62 5.64 -17.71
CA ALA A 122 -2.64 5.42 -18.74
C ALA A 122 -4.07 5.36 -18.16
N SER A 123 -4.22 5.13 -16.86
CA SER A 123 -5.50 5.16 -16.14
C SER A 123 -5.78 6.54 -15.50
N GLY A 124 -4.93 7.54 -15.76
CA GLY A 124 -5.15 8.94 -15.41
C GLY A 124 -4.68 9.33 -14.02
N ASN A 125 -3.64 8.70 -13.48
CA ASN A 125 -3.00 9.08 -12.22
C ASN A 125 -1.47 9.14 -12.38
N HIS A 126 -0.86 10.26 -11.99
CA HIS A 126 0.59 10.52 -12.13
C HIS A 126 1.30 10.69 -10.78
N GLN A 127 0.59 10.54 -9.66
CA GLN A 127 1.14 10.68 -8.31
C GLN A 127 1.64 9.31 -7.82
N ILE A 128 2.87 8.95 -8.19
CA ILE A 128 3.40 7.59 -7.98
C ILE A 128 4.70 7.63 -7.16
N LEU A 129 4.68 6.94 -6.03
CA LEU A 129 5.85 6.65 -5.20
C LEU A 129 6.30 5.21 -5.45
N LEU A 130 7.56 5.02 -5.84
CA LEU A 130 8.16 3.69 -5.96
C LEU A 130 8.88 3.30 -4.67
N THR A 131 8.82 2.03 -4.30
CA THR A 131 9.58 1.51 -3.16
C THR A 131 10.30 0.23 -3.50
N ASP A 132 11.61 0.25 -3.28
CA ASP A 132 12.43 -0.96 -3.25
C ASP A 132 12.19 -1.72 -1.96
N ARG A 133 12.15 -3.05 -2.06
CA ARG A 133 12.00 -3.96 -0.91
C ARG A 133 12.83 -5.23 -1.10
N GLY A 134 13.95 -5.11 -1.82
CA GLY A 134 14.80 -6.23 -2.20
C GLY A 134 14.39 -6.89 -3.52
N THR A 135 15.31 -7.73 -3.99
CA THR A 135 15.17 -8.57 -5.19
C THR A 135 15.56 -9.99 -4.79
N PHE A 136 14.99 -11.02 -5.40
CA PHE A 136 15.45 -12.39 -5.16
C PHE A 136 16.94 -12.50 -5.48
N LEU A 137 17.71 -12.97 -4.51
CA LEU A 137 19.09 -13.34 -4.71
C LEU A 137 19.10 -14.77 -5.25
N VAL A 138 19.22 -14.89 -6.57
CA VAL A 138 19.35 -16.20 -7.21
C VAL A 138 20.83 -16.50 -7.34
N ILE A 139 21.33 -17.42 -6.51
CA ILE A 139 22.66 -17.99 -6.68
C ILE A 139 22.51 -19.18 -7.63
N ILE A 140 22.94 -19.01 -8.88
CA ILE A 140 23.11 -20.12 -9.80
C ILE A 140 24.45 -20.76 -9.45
N CYS A 141 24.44 -21.83 -8.66
CA CYS A 141 25.60 -22.72 -8.58
C CYS A 141 25.73 -23.41 -9.93
N TRP A 142 26.72 -23.01 -10.71
CA TRP A 142 27.23 -23.79 -11.82
C TRP A 142 28.07 -24.96 -11.31
#